data_AF-A0A2V9K736-F1
#
_entry.id   AF-A0A2V9K736-F1
#
_cell.length_a   1.000
_cell.length_b   1.000
_cell.length_c   1.000
_cell.angle_alpha   90.00
_cell.angle_beta   90.00
_cell.angle_gamma   90.00
#
_symmetry.space_group_name_H-M   'P 1'
#
loop_
_entity.id
_entity.type
_entity.pdbx_description
1 polymer ?
#
loop_
_entity_poly.entity_id
_entity_poly.type
_entity_poly.pdbx_seq_one_letter_code
_entity_poly.pdbx_strand_id
1 'polypeptide(L)'
;MHVGAAVWNRGNVLIGLYGQWHGSPLARRERVFLEGSGMERIRVDLGLVVSQDAIHWREPERERRFIPRGKEEDWDGSVLNQMNAFVNADGLEQYPLTVELRDYRSGRPIPGYAAEECIPLRRSGLREAIGWKGRSQIEPQPGPVLLKVNMSGRDQKPALYALYLSTEPGT
;
A
#
# COMPACT_ATOMS: atom_id res chain seq x y z
N MET A 1 -6.30 6.40 14.48
CA MET A 1 -6.13 5.81 13.12
C MET A 1 -5.62 4.39 13.31
N HIS A 2 -6.33 3.36 12.84
CA HIS A 2 -5.94 1.94 13.05
C HIS A 2 -5.38 1.30 11.77
N VAL A 3 -5.59 1.94 10.62
CA VAL A 3 -5.06 1.57 9.29
C VAL A 3 -4.45 2.83 8.68
N GLY A 4 -3.33 2.70 7.95
CA GLY A 4 -2.63 3.83 7.34
C GLY A 4 -3.49 4.67 6.38
N ALA A 5 -3.06 5.90 6.10
CA ALA A 5 -3.71 6.78 5.14
C ALA A 5 -2.82 7.01 3.92
N ALA A 6 -3.37 6.86 2.72
CA ALA A 6 -2.77 7.39 1.50
C ALA A 6 -3.05 8.89 1.44
N VAL A 7 -2.00 9.70 1.26
CA VAL A 7 -2.08 11.17 1.38
C VAL A 7 -1.56 11.83 0.10
N TRP A 8 -2.31 12.84 -0.34
CA TRP A 8 -1.96 13.75 -1.41
C TRP A 8 -1.66 15.15 -0.85
N ASN A 9 -0.52 15.71 -1.24
CA ASN A 9 -0.13 17.07 -0.88
C ASN A 9 -0.54 18.07 -1.98
N ARG A 10 -1.30 19.11 -1.61
CA ARG A 10 -1.73 20.22 -2.48
C ARG A 10 -0.96 21.53 -2.25
N GLY A 11 0.11 21.48 -1.47
CA GLY A 11 0.96 22.62 -1.13
C GLY A 11 0.56 23.29 0.19
N ASN A 12 -0.73 23.56 0.40
CA ASN A 12 -1.26 24.17 1.62
C ASN A 12 -2.19 23.25 2.43
N VAL A 13 -2.50 22.06 1.90
CA VAL A 13 -3.36 21.07 2.54
C VAL A 13 -2.95 19.67 2.08
N LEU A 14 -2.98 18.74 3.02
CA LEU A 14 -2.91 17.31 2.83
C LEU A 14 -4.33 16.75 2.80
N ILE A 15 -4.62 15.94 1.79
CA ILE A 15 -5.90 15.24 1.62
C ILE A 15 -5.57 13.75 1.62
N GLY A 16 -6.21 12.96 2.46
CA GLY A 16 -5.95 11.54 2.53
C GLY A 16 -7.20 10.69 2.63
N LEU A 17 -7.09 9.45 2.15
CA LEU A 17 -8.07 8.40 2.39
C LEU A 17 -7.52 7.49 3.48
N TYR A 18 -8.33 7.20 4.50
CA TYR A 18 -7.95 6.30 5.59
C TYR A 18 -8.94 5.16 5.73
N GLY A 19 -8.48 4.02 6.24
CA GLY A 19 -9.34 2.88 6.52
C GLY A 19 -10.26 3.14 7.73
N GLN A 20 -11.57 3.21 7.49
CA GLN A 20 -12.60 3.23 8.52
C GLN A 20 -12.96 1.80 8.91
N TRP A 21 -12.49 1.39 10.08
CA TRP A 21 -12.66 0.02 10.55
C TRP A 21 -14.03 -0.19 11.19
N HIS A 22 -14.70 -1.28 10.81
CA HIS A 22 -15.95 -1.74 11.38
C HIS A 22 -15.82 -3.19 11.88
N GLY A 23 -16.30 -3.45 13.09
CA GLY A 23 -16.22 -4.77 13.74
C GLY A 23 -15.04 -4.91 14.72
N SER A 24 -15.05 -5.95 15.54
CA SER A 24 -14.01 -6.22 16.54
C SER A 24 -13.54 -7.67 16.46
N PRO A 25 -12.22 -7.92 16.39
CA PRO A 25 -11.66 -9.28 16.50
C PRO A 25 -11.94 -9.93 17.87
N LEU A 26 -12.30 -9.13 18.88
CA LEU A 26 -12.50 -9.55 20.27
C LEU A 26 -13.97 -9.65 20.67
N ALA A 27 -14.91 -9.43 19.74
CA ALA A 27 -16.35 -9.54 20.01
C ALA A 27 -16.80 -11.01 20.11
N ARG A 28 -16.44 -11.64 21.24
CA ARG A 28 -17.19 -12.56 22.11
C ARG A 28 -16.30 -13.71 22.58
N ARG A 29 -15.92 -13.63 23.86
CA ARG A 29 -15.03 -14.53 24.58
C ARG A 29 -15.69 -15.87 24.98
N GLU A 30 -16.60 -16.40 24.16
CA GLU A 30 -17.26 -17.68 24.44
C GLU A 30 -17.14 -18.60 23.22
N ARG A 31 -16.24 -19.59 23.37
CA ARG A 31 -16.10 -20.81 22.59
C ARG A 31 -16.22 -20.65 21.07
N VAL A 32 -15.10 -20.45 20.39
CA VAL A 32 -14.62 -21.32 19.30
C VAL A 32 -13.12 -21.05 19.14
N PHE A 33 -12.29 -21.88 19.78
CA PHE A 33 -11.00 -22.20 19.20
C PHE A 33 -11.30 -23.31 18.21
N LEU A 34 -11.25 -23.01 16.91
CA LEU A 34 -11.18 -23.88 15.71
C LEU A 34 -12.00 -23.25 14.56
N GLU A 35 -11.27 -22.83 13.51
CA GLU A 35 -11.71 -22.33 12.20
C GLU A 35 -11.96 -20.80 12.05
N GLY A 36 -11.16 -20.17 11.19
CA GLY A 36 -11.26 -18.76 10.78
C GLY A 36 -10.44 -17.79 11.64
N SER A 37 -9.73 -16.83 11.03
CA SER A 37 -8.85 -15.88 11.71
C SER A 37 -9.58 -14.77 12.50
N GLY A 38 -10.92 -14.82 12.58
CA GLY A 38 -11.76 -13.72 13.07
C GLY A 38 -11.78 -12.49 12.14
N MET A 39 -10.93 -12.47 11.11
CA MET A 39 -10.84 -11.38 10.14
C MET A 39 -12.03 -11.35 9.18
N GLU A 40 -12.78 -12.44 9.07
CA GLU A 40 -13.92 -12.60 8.16
C GLU A 40 -15.10 -11.66 8.47
N ARG A 41 -15.11 -11.05 9.66
CA ARG A 41 -16.13 -10.07 10.09
C ARG A 41 -15.62 -8.64 10.11
N ILE A 42 -14.35 -8.42 9.81
CA ILE A 42 -13.82 -7.07 9.67
C ILE A 42 -14.37 -6.50 8.38
N ARG A 43 -14.79 -5.25 8.45
CA ARG A 43 -15.15 -4.50 7.26
C ARG A 43 -14.45 -3.16 7.29
N VAL A 44 -13.98 -2.70 6.13
CA VAL A 44 -13.26 -1.43 6.02
C VAL A 44 -13.80 -0.62 4.86
N ASP A 45 -14.40 0.52 5.18
CA ASP A 45 -14.75 1.58 4.24
C ASP A 45 -13.56 2.58 4.15
N LEU A 46 -13.56 3.48 3.15
CA LEU A 46 -12.57 4.57 3.12
C LEU A 46 -13.22 5.88 3.56
N GLY A 47 -12.64 6.47 4.60
CA GLY A 47 -12.98 7.81 5.08
C GLY A 47 -12.03 8.86 4.50
N LEU A 48 -12.46 10.12 4.54
CA LEU A 48 -11.67 11.27 4.09
C LEU A 48 -11.06 12.00 5.30
N VAL A 49 -9.76 12.27 5.25
CA VAL A 49 -9.05 13.07 6.25
C VAL A 49 -8.30 14.21 5.58
N VAL A 50 -8.19 15.33 6.28
CA VAL A 50 -7.39 16.47 5.86
C VAL A 50 -6.49 16.95 6.99
N SER A 51 -5.34 17.51 6.62
CA SER A 51 -4.42 18.17 7.55
C SER A 51 -3.71 19.32 6.85
N GLN A 52 -3.32 20.35 7.59
CA GLN A 52 -2.53 21.46 7.06
C GLN A 52 -1.06 21.39 7.51
N ASP A 53 -0.76 20.55 8.51
CA ASP A 53 0.53 20.48 9.19
C ASP A 53 1.05 19.05 9.37
N ALA A 54 0.35 18.05 8.84
CA ALA A 54 0.63 16.62 9.00
C ALA A 54 0.57 16.07 10.44
N ILE A 55 0.27 16.93 11.42
CA ILE A 55 0.21 16.57 12.84
C ILE A 55 -1.24 16.48 13.27
N HIS A 56 -2.03 17.49 12.94
CA HIS A 56 -3.44 17.57 13.29
C HIS A 56 -4.29 17.17 12.09
N TRP A 57 -4.96 16.04 12.23
CA TRP A 57 -5.84 15.48 11.22
C TRP A 57 -7.29 15.63 11.65
N ARG A 58 -8.14 15.95 10.69
CA ARG A 58 -9.59 16.00 10.89
C ARG A 58 -10.32 15.36 9.73
N GLU A 59 -11.45 14.76 10.03
CA GLU A 59 -12.43 14.40 9.02
C GLU A 59 -13.24 15.66 8.68
N PRO A 60 -13.35 16.04 7.40
CA PRO A 60 -14.23 17.14 7.00
C PRO A 60 -15.68 16.90 7.43
N GLU A 61 -16.11 15.64 7.41
CA GLU A 61 -17.38 15.15 7.92
C GLU A 61 -17.09 13.86 8.69
N ARG A 62 -17.37 13.86 10.00
CA ARG A 62 -17.02 12.74 10.89
C ARG A 62 -17.70 11.45 10.45
N GLU A 63 -16.94 10.35 10.45
CA GLU A 63 -17.43 8.98 10.22
C GLU A 63 -18.14 8.78 8.87
N ARG A 64 -18.04 9.75 7.95
CA ARG A 64 -18.59 9.58 6.61
C ARG A 64 -17.76 8.56 5.85
N ARG A 65 -18.45 7.55 5.33
CA ARG A 65 -17.93 6.62 4.32
C ARG A 65 -17.80 7.37 3.01
N PHE A 66 -16.59 7.85 2.72
CA PHE A 66 -16.31 8.62 1.51
C PHE A 66 -16.30 7.70 0.28
N ILE A 67 -15.72 6.50 0.42
CA ILE A 67 -15.90 5.39 -0.51
C ILE A 67 -16.42 4.21 0.30
N PRO A 68 -17.71 3.87 0.18
CA PRO A 68 -18.25 2.68 0.81
C PRO A 68 -17.78 1.44 0.06
N ARG A 69 -17.60 0.34 0.79
CA ARG A 69 -17.45 -1.00 0.23
C ARG A 69 -18.71 -1.44 -0.52
N GLY A 70 -18.56 -2.44 -1.38
CA GLY A 70 -19.68 -3.13 -2.03
C GLY A 70 -20.50 -4.00 -1.08
N LYS A 71 -21.50 -4.70 -1.63
CA LYS A 71 -22.24 -5.74 -0.89
C LYS A 71 -21.33 -6.92 -0.60
N GLU A 72 -21.73 -7.79 0.34
CA GLU A 72 -20.89 -8.90 0.83
C GLU A 72 -20.39 -9.84 -0.28
N GLU A 73 -21.20 -10.04 -1.32
CA GLU A 73 -20.86 -10.85 -2.49
C GLU A 73 -20.15 -10.07 -3.62
N ASP A 74 -20.08 -8.74 -3.52
CA ASP A 74 -19.34 -7.93 -4.48
C ASP A 74 -17.84 -8.10 -4.24
N TRP A 75 -17.06 -7.96 -5.31
CA TRP A 75 -15.60 -8.17 -5.28
C TRP A 75 -14.86 -7.26 -4.28
N ASP A 76 -15.47 -6.14 -3.88
CA ASP A 76 -15.00 -5.14 -2.93
C ASP A 76 -15.81 -5.11 -1.62
N GLY A 77 -16.59 -6.16 -1.34
CA GLY A 77 -17.56 -6.23 -0.24
C GLY A 77 -17.02 -6.35 1.19
N SER A 78 -15.74 -6.67 1.32
CA SER A 78 -15.12 -6.97 2.61
C SER A 78 -14.23 -5.84 3.11
N VAL A 79 -13.12 -5.57 2.42
CA VAL A 79 -12.11 -4.59 2.85
C VAL A 79 -11.62 -3.83 1.62
N LEU A 80 -11.85 -2.52 1.59
CA LEU A 80 -11.20 -1.64 0.64
C LEU A 80 -9.77 -1.34 1.12
N ASN A 81 -8.78 -1.91 0.41
CA ASN A 81 -7.35 -1.65 0.63
C ASN A 81 -6.78 -0.77 -0.50
N GLN A 82 -5.72 -0.01 -0.21
CA GLN A 82 -5.11 0.95 -1.14
C GLN A 82 -3.79 0.37 -1.70
N MET A 83 -3.68 -0.07 -2.98
CA MET A 83 -2.42 -0.70 -3.48
C MET A 83 -1.99 -0.53 -4.98
N ASN A 84 -0.75 -0.02 -5.20
CA ASN A 84 0.21 0.12 -6.34
C ASN A 84 1.56 0.51 -5.71
N ALA A 85 2.72 0.16 -6.28
CA ALA A 85 4.02 0.47 -5.67
C ALA A 85 4.71 1.71 -6.24
N PHE A 86 5.10 2.64 -5.36
CA PHE A 86 5.83 3.87 -5.67
C PHE A 86 7.01 4.05 -4.72
N VAL A 87 8.10 4.65 -5.19
CA VAL A 87 9.29 4.93 -4.38
C VAL A 87 9.61 6.43 -4.36
N ASN A 88 10.02 6.92 -3.19
CA ASN A 88 10.74 8.19 -3.05
C ASN A 88 12.21 7.89 -2.78
N ALA A 89 13.11 8.23 -3.70
CA ALA A 89 14.53 7.94 -3.56
C ALA A 89 15.44 8.97 -4.24
N ASP A 90 16.68 9.08 -3.74
CA ASP A 90 17.74 9.95 -4.29
C ASP A 90 19.05 9.16 -4.55
N GLY A 91 19.84 9.63 -5.51
CA GLY A 91 21.08 9.00 -5.97
C GLY A 91 20.90 7.82 -6.93
N LEU A 92 19.73 7.67 -7.53
CA LEU A 92 19.39 6.53 -8.40
C LEU A 92 20.13 6.56 -9.74
N GLU A 93 20.65 7.72 -10.15
CA GLU A 93 21.42 7.88 -11.38
C GLU A 93 22.72 7.06 -11.33
N GLN A 94 23.31 6.97 -10.13
CA GLN A 94 24.55 6.23 -9.88
C GLN A 94 24.29 4.83 -9.31
N TYR A 95 23.21 4.68 -8.55
CA TYR A 95 22.86 3.43 -7.87
C TYR A 95 21.39 3.07 -8.14
N PRO A 96 21.09 2.48 -9.31
CA PRO A 96 19.74 2.07 -9.63
C PRO A 96 19.23 1.04 -8.64
N LEU A 97 17.95 1.12 -8.27
CA LEU A 97 17.28 0.10 -7.46
C LEU A 97 16.30 -0.71 -8.31
N THR A 98 16.07 -1.94 -7.88
CA THR A 98 14.98 -2.78 -8.38
C THR A 98 14.08 -3.20 -7.25
N VAL A 99 12.85 -3.53 -7.58
CA VAL A 99 11.85 -4.04 -6.63
C VAL A 99 11.35 -5.37 -7.14
N GLU A 100 11.16 -6.32 -6.23
CA GLU A 100 10.60 -7.62 -6.54
C GLU A 100 9.47 -7.98 -5.58
N LEU A 101 8.48 -8.70 -6.09
CA LEU A 101 7.46 -9.36 -5.26
C LEU A 101 7.92 -10.77 -4.95
N ARG A 102 7.74 -11.17 -3.69
CA ARG A 102 8.03 -12.54 -3.23
C ARG A 102 6.80 -13.14 -2.58
N ASP A 103 6.60 -14.43 -2.81
CA ASP A 103 5.61 -15.19 -2.06
C ASP A 103 6.00 -15.19 -0.57
N TYR A 104 5.06 -14.79 0.29
CA TYR A 104 5.33 -14.61 1.72
C TYR A 104 5.77 -15.91 2.41
N ARG A 105 5.27 -17.07 1.98
CA ARG A 105 5.55 -18.35 2.65
C ARG A 105 6.89 -18.94 2.23
N SER A 106 7.16 -18.96 0.94
CA SER A 106 8.35 -19.59 0.36
C SER A 106 9.53 -18.63 0.23
N GLY A 107 9.28 -17.31 0.28
CA GLY A 107 10.29 -16.28 0.03
C GLY A 107 10.78 -16.24 -1.42
N ARG A 108 10.19 -17.03 -2.32
CA ARG A 108 10.60 -17.10 -3.72
C ARG A 108 10.05 -15.90 -4.51
N PRO A 109 10.81 -15.37 -5.49
CA PRO A 109 10.29 -14.35 -6.40
C PRO A 109 9.05 -14.84 -7.15
N ILE A 110 8.07 -13.95 -7.32
CA ILE A 110 6.88 -14.22 -8.12
C ILE A 110 7.20 -13.98 -9.60
N PRO A 111 6.95 -14.93 -10.51
CA PRO A 111 7.21 -14.75 -11.94
C PRO A 111 6.50 -13.54 -12.55
N GLY A 112 7.24 -12.76 -13.33
CA GLY A 112 6.85 -11.47 -13.91
C GLY A 112 6.92 -10.30 -12.92
N TYR A 113 7.35 -10.54 -11.67
CA TYR A 113 7.66 -9.52 -10.68
C TYR A 113 9.04 -9.75 -10.03
N ALA A 114 9.90 -10.57 -10.64
CA ALA A 114 11.25 -10.82 -10.11
C ALA A 114 12.18 -9.61 -10.33
N ALA A 115 13.29 -9.56 -9.58
CA ALA A 115 14.23 -8.44 -9.65
C ALA A 115 14.85 -8.28 -11.05
N GLU A 116 15.07 -9.39 -11.75
CA GLU A 116 15.63 -9.47 -13.10
C GLU A 116 14.62 -9.04 -14.19
N GLU A 117 13.33 -9.02 -13.81
CA GLU A 117 12.21 -8.57 -14.64
C GLU A 117 11.85 -7.11 -14.34
N CYS A 118 12.29 -6.56 -13.21
CA CYS A 118 12.08 -5.15 -12.86
C CYS A 118 12.79 -4.23 -13.86
N ILE A 119 12.11 -3.18 -14.29
CA ILE A 119 12.71 -2.04 -14.98
C ILE A 119 13.42 -1.21 -13.90
N PRO A 120 14.77 -1.09 -13.92
CA PRO A 120 15.49 -0.42 -12.85
C PRO A 120 15.10 1.05 -12.72
N LEU A 121 14.86 1.50 -11.49
CA LEU A 121 14.61 2.91 -11.21
C LEU A 121 15.95 3.64 -11.22
N ARG A 122 16.12 4.56 -12.17
CA ARG A 122 17.37 5.30 -12.44
C ARG A 122 17.26 6.80 -12.20
N ARG A 123 16.06 7.28 -11.94
CA ARG A 123 15.77 8.70 -11.76
C ARG A 123 15.45 8.95 -10.30
N SER A 124 16.17 9.88 -9.69
CA SER A 124 15.85 10.36 -8.36
C SER A 124 14.58 11.21 -8.40
N GLY A 125 13.71 11.02 -7.42
CA GLY A 125 12.41 11.67 -7.44
C GLY A 125 11.46 11.23 -6.33
N LEU A 126 10.32 11.91 -6.31
CA LEU A 126 9.17 11.55 -5.49
C LEU A 126 8.17 10.83 -6.39
N ARG A 127 7.57 9.75 -5.88
CA ARG A 127 6.53 8.98 -6.57
C ARG A 127 7.02 8.36 -7.89
N GLU A 128 8.26 7.87 -7.91
CA GLU A 128 8.75 7.13 -9.08
C GLU A 128 8.02 5.78 -9.18
N ALA A 129 7.44 5.53 -10.34
CA ALA A 129 6.64 4.33 -10.60
C ALA A 129 7.55 3.10 -10.74
N ILE A 130 7.14 1.99 -10.13
CA ILE A 130 7.82 0.70 -10.29
C ILE A 130 7.13 -0.08 -11.40
N GLY A 131 7.92 -0.63 -12.32
CA GLY A 131 7.43 -1.49 -13.38
C GLY A 131 8.36 -2.68 -13.63
N TRP A 132 7.81 -3.72 -14.23
CA TRP A 132 8.49 -4.92 -14.70
C TRP A 132 8.27 -5.09 -16.21
N LYS A 133 9.07 -5.94 -16.84
CA LYS A 133 8.96 -6.24 -18.27
C LYS A 133 7.54 -6.74 -18.58
N GLY A 134 6.81 -5.95 -19.37
CA GLY A 134 5.42 -6.24 -19.74
C GLY A 134 4.37 -6.03 -18.65
N ARG A 135 4.74 -5.48 -17.47
CA ARG A 135 3.82 -5.21 -16.36
C ARG A 135 4.14 -3.88 -15.69
N SER A 136 3.25 -2.91 -15.79
CA SER A 136 3.37 -1.59 -15.12
C SER A 136 2.58 -1.49 -13.82
N GLN A 137 1.93 -2.58 -13.40
CA GLN A 137 1.06 -2.65 -12.23
C GLN A 137 1.20 -4.00 -11.56
N ILE A 138 0.87 -4.06 -10.27
CA ILE A 138 0.80 -5.31 -9.51
C ILE A 138 -0.63 -5.84 -9.64
N GLU A 139 -0.77 -6.96 -10.32
CA GLU A 139 -2.03 -7.70 -10.41
C GLU A 139 -2.35 -8.41 -9.08
N PRO A 140 -3.63 -8.71 -8.78
CA PRO A 140 -4.03 -9.46 -7.60
C PRO A 140 -3.26 -10.78 -7.47
N GLN A 141 -2.70 -11.02 -6.28
CA GLN A 141 -1.94 -12.24 -5.98
C GLN A 141 -2.78 -13.19 -5.12
N PRO A 142 -2.65 -14.51 -5.27
CA PRO A 142 -3.47 -15.50 -4.56
C PRO A 142 -3.19 -15.57 -3.05
N GLY A 143 -2.18 -14.83 -2.55
CA GLY A 143 -1.83 -14.79 -1.15
C GLY A 143 -0.98 -13.57 -0.79
N PRO A 144 -0.58 -13.43 0.48
CA PRO A 144 0.28 -12.34 0.93
C PRO A 144 1.60 -12.33 0.16
N VAL A 145 2.06 -11.13 -0.17
CA VAL A 145 3.33 -10.92 -0.86
C VAL A 145 4.23 -10.00 -0.05
N LEU A 146 5.53 -10.18 -0.23
CA LEU A 146 6.56 -9.28 0.28
C LEU A 146 7.05 -8.41 -0.88
N LEU A 147 7.17 -7.10 -0.65
CA LEU A 147 7.97 -6.24 -1.50
C LEU A 147 9.40 -6.22 -0.97
N LYS A 148 10.36 -6.59 -1.81
CA LYS A 148 11.79 -6.48 -1.50
C LYS A 148 12.42 -5.45 -2.43
N VAL A 149 13.07 -4.45 -1.83
CA VAL A 149 13.89 -3.48 -2.56
C VAL A 149 15.32 -4.00 -2.59
N ASN A 150 15.87 -4.11 -3.80
CA ASN A 150 17.27 -4.42 -4.01
C ASN A 150 18.00 -3.12 -4.34
N MET A 151 18.94 -2.76 -3.48
CA MET A 151 19.77 -1.57 -3.62
C MET A 151 21.21 -1.94 -3.32
N SER A 152 22.13 -1.37 -4.09
CA SER A 152 23.56 -1.45 -3.84
C SER A 152 24.11 -0.04 -3.85
N GLY A 153 24.95 0.29 -2.89
CA GLY A 153 25.48 1.65 -2.82
C GLY A 153 26.44 1.88 -1.66
N ARG A 154 26.94 3.11 -1.60
CA ARG A 154 27.98 3.58 -0.68
C ARG A 154 27.75 5.06 -0.38
N ASP A 155 28.42 5.57 0.64
CA ASP A 155 28.40 7.01 0.95
C ASP A 155 26.97 7.57 1.13
N GLN A 156 26.10 6.78 1.79
CA GLN A 156 24.67 7.08 2.04
C GLN A 156 23.77 7.16 0.79
N LYS A 157 24.20 6.59 -0.35
CA LYS A 157 23.37 6.48 -1.57
C LYS A 157 23.22 5.02 -2.01
N PRO A 158 22.10 4.63 -2.67
CA PRO A 158 20.92 5.46 -2.87
C PRO A 158 20.14 5.61 -1.55
N ALA A 159 19.52 6.75 -1.34
CA ALA A 159 18.68 6.98 -0.17
C ALA A 159 17.23 6.62 -0.52
N LEU A 160 16.66 5.61 0.12
CA LEU A 160 15.24 5.28 0.02
C LEU A 160 14.49 5.91 1.19
N TYR A 161 13.57 6.83 0.88
CA TYR A 161 12.79 7.53 1.89
C TYR A 161 11.44 6.87 2.13
N ALA A 162 10.78 6.37 1.07
CA ALA A 162 9.49 5.71 1.16
C ALA A 162 9.28 4.71 0.02
N LEU A 163 8.55 3.63 0.32
CA LEU A 163 7.96 2.70 -0.64
C LEU A 163 6.48 2.55 -0.26
N TYR A 164 5.55 2.79 -1.18
CA TYR A 164 4.13 2.80 -0.85
C TYR A 164 3.20 2.28 -1.94
N LEU A 165 2.10 1.73 -1.43
CA LEU A 165 0.83 1.29 -1.99
C LEU A 165 -0.11 2.41 -2.58
N SER A 166 -0.65 2.47 -3.82
CA SER A 166 -1.68 3.45 -4.26
C SER A 166 -2.63 2.89 -5.34
N THR A 167 -3.85 3.32 -5.60
CA THR A 167 -4.65 2.73 -6.72
C THR A 167 -4.62 3.55 -8.02
N GLU A 168 -3.88 4.65 -8.02
CA GLU A 168 -3.76 5.55 -9.17
C GLU A 168 -2.60 5.14 -10.08
N PRO A 169 -2.77 5.16 -11.42
CA PRO A 169 -1.66 4.94 -12.35
C PRO A 169 -0.55 5.98 -12.14
N GLY A 170 0.70 5.59 -12.37
CA GLY A 170 1.83 6.52 -12.40
C GLY A 170 1.67 7.52 -13.54
N THR A 171 1.88 8.81 -13.26
CA THR A 171 1.93 9.89 -14.25
C THR A 171 3.21 9.87 -15.06
#